data_AF-A0A0T5Z726-F1
#
_entry.id   AF-A0A0T5Z726-F1
#
_cell.length_a   1.000
_cell.length_b   1.000
_cell.length_c   1.000
_cell.angle_alpha   90.00
_cell.angle_beta   90.00
_cell.angle_gamma   90.00
#
_symmetry.space_group_name_H-M   'P 1'
#
loop_
_entity.id
_entity.type
_entity.pdbx_description
1 polymer ?
#
loop_
_entity_poly.entity_id
_entity_poly.type
_entity_poly.pdbx_seq_one_letter_code
_entity_poly.pdbx_strand_id
1 'polypeptide(L)'
;MPESRWRQRMQVEATRSDRFDWQPAIALSTAAFCLLLIHYLKFDHVFVTALQQLRGSGEAGQRLAAALITSPFLPLFKQLWWGFWHLLGYLLIPLAVIHWLFREPVAEYGLQLAETRRFWLWYLALATPILLFAWFASARPDFLAHYPFYRQASRSVFDLLAWEIIYLLQFFFLEFFFRGFLLHACQRAFGLNALFVMMLPYLMIHFAKPWLEASGAIFFGLLLGLLALRSRSIWGGVAVHSSIALGMDLMALYRSGTLPQRWWPG
;
A
#
# COMPACT_ATOMS: atom_id res chain seq x y z
N MET A 1 32.22 36.84 -27.42
CA MET A 1 31.85 35.54 -28.02
C MET A 1 30.86 34.76 -27.14
N PRO A 2 29.55 35.10 -27.16
CA PRO A 2 28.50 34.37 -26.44
C PRO A 2 27.89 33.17 -27.22
N GLU A 3 28.03 33.13 -28.55
CA GLU A 3 27.47 32.06 -29.39
C GLU A 3 28.12 30.68 -29.19
N SER A 4 29.42 30.63 -28.89
CA SER A 4 30.16 29.38 -28.71
C SER A 4 29.73 28.62 -27.45
N ARG A 5 29.41 29.34 -26.38
CA ARG A 5 28.87 28.76 -25.12
C ARG A 5 27.43 28.27 -25.29
N TRP A 6 26.63 28.95 -26.12
CA TRP A 6 25.27 28.53 -26.45
C TRP A 6 25.25 27.23 -27.25
N ARG A 7 26.12 27.12 -28.26
CA ARG A 7 26.27 25.89 -29.06
C ARG A 7 26.79 24.72 -28.24
N GLN A 8 27.76 24.96 -27.34
CA GLN A 8 28.22 23.94 -26.39
C GLN A 8 27.12 23.47 -25.44
N ARG A 9 26.28 24.36 -24.90
CA ARG A 9 25.13 23.97 -24.07
C ARG A 9 24.11 23.15 -24.84
N MET A 10 23.74 23.57 -26.04
CA MET A 10 22.82 22.84 -26.91
C MET A 10 23.37 21.46 -27.30
N GLN A 11 24.69 21.33 -27.54
CA GLN A 11 25.32 20.03 -27.80
C GLN A 11 25.38 19.13 -26.56
N VAL A 12 25.64 19.68 -25.36
CA VAL A 12 25.59 18.92 -24.11
C VAL A 12 24.16 18.48 -23.76
N GLU A 13 23.16 19.32 -24.02
CA GLU A 13 21.74 18.97 -23.83
C GLU A 13 21.26 17.94 -24.87
N ALA A 14 21.67 18.08 -26.13
CA ALA A 14 21.38 17.12 -27.21
C ALA A 14 22.06 15.75 -26.99
N THR A 15 23.29 15.73 -26.45
CA THR A 15 23.97 14.46 -26.09
C THR A 15 23.39 13.83 -24.82
N ARG A 16 22.74 14.62 -23.94
CA ARG A 16 21.96 14.10 -22.81
C ARG A 16 20.61 13.54 -23.24
N SER A 17 19.98 14.12 -24.27
CA SER A 17 18.69 13.65 -24.78
C SER A 17 18.76 12.34 -25.57
N ASP A 18 19.96 11.92 -25.98
CA ASP A 18 20.18 10.69 -26.78
C ASP A 18 20.34 9.42 -25.94
N ARG A 19 20.47 9.54 -24.61
CA ARG A 19 20.53 8.39 -23.70
C ARG A 19 19.14 8.11 -23.15
N PHE A 20 18.58 6.95 -23.51
CA PHE A 20 17.33 6.45 -22.94
C PHE A 20 17.41 6.43 -21.40
N ASP A 21 16.46 7.09 -20.73
CA ASP A 21 16.36 7.07 -19.29
C ASP A 21 15.78 5.72 -18.84
N TRP A 22 16.65 4.86 -18.33
CA TRP A 22 16.26 3.53 -17.86
C TRP A 22 15.50 3.54 -16.54
N GLN A 23 15.56 4.62 -15.76
CA GLN A 23 14.96 4.65 -14.41
C GLN A 23 13.44 4.45 -14.44
N PRO A 24 12.64 5.16 -15.27
CA PRO A 24 11.22 4.88 -15.42
C PRO A 24 10.93 3.48 -15.97
N ALA A 25 11.73 3.00 -16.93
CA ALA A 25 11.54 1.67 -17.50
C ALA A 25 11.73 0.57 -16.44
N ILE A 26 12.79 0.67 -15.63
CA ILE A 26 13.04 -0.21 -14.48
C ILE A 26 11.88 -0.10 -13.49
N ALA A 27 11.48 1.12 -13.10
CA ALA A 27 10.41 1.32 -12.12
C ALA A 27 9.07 0.73 -12.57
N LEU A 28 8.68 0.93 -13.83
CA LEU A 28 7.45 0.38 -14.40
C LEU A 28 7.50 -1.15 -14.51
N SER A 29 8.66 -1.71 -14.86
CA SER A 29 8.87 -3.16 -14.92
C SER A 29 8.81 -3.79 -13.53
N THR A 30 9.45 -3.16 -12.54
CA THR A 30 9.33 -3.53 -11.12
C THR A 30 7.88 -3.44 -10.66
N ALA A 31 7.17 -2.37 -11.02
CA ALA A 31 5.79 -2.20 -10.61
C ALA A 31 4.89 -3.31 -11.19
N ALA A 32 5.05 -3.62 -12.48
CA ALA A 32 4.33 -4.73 -13.13
C ALA A 32 4.63 -6.08 -12.43
N PHE A 33 5.90 -6.37 -12.15
CA PHE A 33 6.29 -7.58 -11.44
C PHE A 33 5.69 -7.65 -10.03
N CYS A 34 5.80 -6.58 -9.23
CA CYS A 34 5.27 -6.53 -7.87
C CYS A 34 3.74 -6.67 -7.84
N LEU A 35 3.03 -6.02 -8.78
CA LEU A 35 1.58 -6.14 -8.90
C LEU A 35 1.18 -7.58 -9.24
N LEU A 36 1.89 -8.23 -10.17
CA LEU A 36 1.66 -9.64 -10.52
C LEU A 36 1.91 -10.56 -9.32
N LEU A 37 3.06 -10.38 -8.65
CA LEU A 37 3.45 -11.13 -7.46
C LEU A 37 2.37 -11.08 -6.37
N ILE A 38 1.92 -9.87 -6.02
CA ILE A 38 0.90 -9.66 -5.00
C ILE A 38 -0.45 -10.19 -5.46
N HIS A 39 -0.81 -10.00 -6.74
CA HIS A 39 -2.08 -10.46 -7.28
C HIS A 39 -2.24 -11.97 -7.09
N TYR A 40 -1.20 -12.76 -7.40
CA TYR A 40 -1.30 -14.22 -7.32
C TYR A 40 -1.03 -14.79 -5.93
N LEU A 41 -0.05 -14.27 -5.18
CA LEU A 41 0.47 -14.98 -4.01
C LEU A 41 -0.23 -14.65 -2.70
N LYS A 42 -0.94 -13.52 -2.60
CA LYS A 42 -1.51 -13.04 -1.33
C LYS A 42 -2.69 -13.87 -0.78
N PHE A 43 -3.27 -14.77 -1.57
CA PHE A 43 -4.53 -15.41 -1.25
C PHE A 43 -4.40 -16.60 -0.28
N ASP A 44 -5.46 -16.85 0.50
CA ASP A 44 -5.58 -17.97 1.44
C ASP A 44 -5.27 -19.34 0.83
N HIS A 45 -5.71 -19.59 -0.41
CA HIS A 45 -5.48 -20.89 -1.05
C HIS A 45 -3.99 -21.14 -1.31
N VAL A 46 -3.23 -20.09 -1.65
CA VAL A 46 -1.77 -20.18 -1.81
C VAL A 46 -1.10 -20.42 -0.47
N PHE A 47 -1.57 -19.79 0.60
CA PHE A 47 -1.09 -20.07 1.96
C PHE A 47 -1.31 -21.55 2.34
N VAL A 48 -2.49 -22.11 2.05
CA VAL A 48 -2.79 -23.53 2.30
C VAL A 48 -1.88 -24.44 1.48
N THR A 49 -1.65 -24.13 0.19
CA THR A 49 -0.70 -24.87 -0.64
C THR A 49 0.73 -24.80 -0.08
N ALA A 50 1.17 -23.63 0.40
CA ALA A 50 2.47 -23.48 1.05
C ALA A 50 2.60 -24.32 2.32
N LEU A 51 1.53 -24.42 3.14
CA LEU A 51 1.50 -25.31 4.30
C LEU A 51 1.57 -26.79 3.91
N GLN A 52 0.93 -27.19 2.81
CA GLN A 52 1.02 -28.55 2.28
C GLN A 52 2.43 -28.89 1.80
N GLN A 53 3.09 -27.95 1.11
CA GLN A 53 4.48 -28.10 0.67
C GLN A 53 5.43 -28.18 1.89
N LEU A 54 5.23 -27.33 2.89
CA LEU A 54 5.99 -27.37 4.15
C LEU A 54 5.80 -28.71 4.89
N ARG A 55 4.60 -29.27 4.87
CA ARG A 55 4.34 -30.62 5.40
C ARG A 55 5.09 -31.70 4.60
N GLY A 56 5.38 -31.47 3.33
CA GLY A 56 6.19 -32.38 2.50
C GLY A 56 7.69 -32.28 2.71
N SER A 57 8.20 -31.23 3.37
CA SER A 57 9.65 -30.90 3.41
C SER A 57 10.44 -31.62 4.52
N GLY A 58 9.98 -32.80 4.96
CA GLY A 58 10.59 -33.58 6.04
C GLY A 58 9.96 -33.35 7.43
N GLU A 59 10.49 -34.03 8.46
CA GLU A 59 9.87 -34.09 9.79
C GLU A 59 9.69 -32.73 10.47
N ALA A 60 10.66 -31.82 10.33
CA ALA A 60 10.57 -30.48 10.91
C ALA A 60 9.45 -29.65 10.25
N GLY A 61 9.34 -29.73 8.92
CA GLY A 61 8.27 -29.08 8.17
C GLY A 61 6.89 -29.66 8.50
N GLN A 62 6.77 -30.97 8.66
CA GLN A 62 5.55 -31.63 9.13
C GLN A 62 5.10 -31.11 10.50
N ARG A 63 6.03 -31.06 11.47
CA ARG A 63 5.73 -30.55 12.82
C ARG A 63 5.28 -29.10 12.81
N LEU A 64 5.97 -28.24 12.06
CA LEU A 64 5.62 -26.82 11.94
C LEU A 64 4.26 -26.63 11.25
N ALA A 65 4.02 -27.29 10.12
CA ALA A 65 2.74 -27.20 9.42
C ALA A 65 1.58 -27.68 10.29
N ALA A 66 1.76 -28.80 11.02
CA ALA A 66 0.76 -29.29 11.96
C ALA A 66 0.48 -28.26 13.08
N ALA A 67 1.51 -27.68 13.67
CA ALA A 67 1.37 -26.65 14.71
C ALA A 67 0.64 -25.39 14.22
N LEU A 68 0.89 -24.97 12.98
CA LEU A 68 0.20 -23.82 12.38
C LEU A 68 -1.27 -24.13 12.10
N ILE A 69 -1.57 -25.32 11.57
CA ILE A 69 -2.93 -25.74 11.21
C ILE A 69 -3.82 -25.94 12.44
N THR A 70 -3.29 -26.51 13.52
CA THR A 70 -4.07 -26.74 14.76
C THR A 70 -4.15 -25.52 15.66
N SER A 71 -3.39 -24.46 15.37
CA SER A 71 -3.39 -23.24 16.16
C SER A 71 -4.73 -22.48 16.06
N PRO A 72 -5.25 -21.94 17.17
CA PRO A 72 -6.42 -21.06 17.14
C PRO A 72 -6.16 -19.75 16.37
N PHE A 73 -4.90 -19.44 16.06
CA PHE A 73 -4.48 -18.28 15.28
C PHE A 73 -4.31 -18.55 13.78
N LEU A 74 -4.71 -19.73 13.27
CA LEU A 74 -4.66 -20.02 11.83
C LEU A 74 -5.29 -18.89 10.96
N PRO A 75 -6.44 -18.29 11.32
CA PRO A 75 -6.98 -17.18 10.55
C PRO A 75 -6.10 -15.92 10.58
N LEU A 76 -5.37 -15.67 11.67
CA LEU A 76 -4.41 -14.57 11.77
C LEU A 76 -3.16 -14.85 10.93
N PHE A 77 -2.68 -16.10 10.88
CA PHE A 77 -1.56 -16.49 10.03
C PHE A 77 -1.84 -16.26 8.54
N LYS A 78 -3.08 -16.44 8.10
CA LYS A 78 -3.51 -16.05 6.75
C LYS A 78 -3.40 -14.55 6.51
N GLN A 79 -3.75 -13.71 7.50
CA GLN A 79 -3.58 -12.26 7.40
C GLN A 79 -2.10 -11.88 7.39
N LEU A 80 -1.25 -12.56 8.15
CA LEU A 80 0.20 -12.38 8.09
C LEU A 80 0.77 -12.77 6.73
N TRP A 81 0.28 -13.84 6.11
CA TRP A 81 0.65 -14.23 4.75
C TRP A 81 0.28 -13.15 3.74
N TRP A 82 -0.95 -12.63 3.82
CA TRP A 82 -1.40 -11.51 3.01
C TRP A 82 -0.52 -10.26 3.23
N GLY A 83 -0.25 -9.91 4.50
CA GLY A 83 0.67 -8.85 4.93
C GLY A 83 2.07 -8.99 4.34
N PHE A 84 2.63 -10.19 4.40
CA PHE A 84 3.98 -10.51 3.94
C PHE A 84 4.16 -10.23 2.45
N TRP A 85 3.24 -10.66 1.58
CA TRP A 85 3.37 -10.42 0.14
C TRP A 85 3.29 -8.95 -0.23
N HIS A 86 2.52 -8.16 0.50
CA HIS A 86 2.50 -6.71 0.29
C HIS A 86 3.75 -6.02 0.85
N LEU A 87 4.23 -6.42 2.02
CA LEU A 87 5.53 -5.98 2.52
C LEU A 87 6.62 -6.23 1.46
N LEU A 88 6.65 -7.43 0.89
CA LEU A 88 7.64 -7.79 -0.11
C LEU A 88 7.49 -6.99 -1.41
N GLY A 89 6.30 -6.99 -2.00
CA GLY A 89 6.06 -6.38 -3.31
C GLY A 89 5.94 -4.85 -3.29
N TYR A 90 5.34 -4.26 -2.25
CA TYR A 90 5.12 -2.82 -2.17
C TYR A 90 6.20 -2.07 -1.40
N LEU A 91 7.03 -2.74 -0.57
CA LEU A 91 8.10 -2.07 0.15
C LEU A 91 9.48 -2.64 -0.17
N LEU A 92 9.74 -3.91 0.13
CA LEU A 92 11.12 -4.44 0.11
C LEU A 92 11.73 -4.49 -1.29
N ILE A 93 11.00 -4.96 -2.30
CA ILE A 93 11.50 -4.98 -3.69
C ILE A 93 11.74 -3.54 -4.21
N PRO A 94 10.81 -2.58 -4.09
CA PRO A 94 11.08 -1.19 -4.43
C PRO A 94 12.27 -0.57 -3.69
N LEU A 95 12.43 -0.84 -2.39
CA LEU A 95 13.59 -0.38 -1.61
C LEU A 95 14.90 -0.93 -2.16
N ALA A 96 14.93 -2.22 -2.49
CA ALA A 96 16.07 -2.87 -3.13
C ALA A 96 16.42 -2.23 -4.48
N VAL A 97 15.41 -1.90 -5.30
CA VAL A 97 15.61 -1.20 -6.57
C VAL A 97 16.17 0.21 -6.36
N ILE A 98 15.60 0.99 -5.45
CA ILE A 98 16.09 2.34 -5.14
C ILE A 98 17.55 2.27 -4.67
N HIS A 99 17.86 1.37 -3.74
CA HIS A 99 19.16 1.32 -3.12
C HIS A 99 20.25 0.73 -4.04
N TRP A 100 19.98 -0.38 -4.74
CA TRP A 100 20.99 -1.08 -5.53
C TRP A 100 21.04 -0.67 -7.01
N LEU A 101 19.89 -0.41 -7.63
CA LEU A 101 19.82 -0.07 -9.06
C LEU A 101 19.90 1.44 -9.26
N PHE A 102 19.06 2.22 -8.56
CA PHE A 102 19.06 3.68 -8.71
C PHE A 102 20.18 4.35 -7.91
N ARG A 103 20.61 3.74 -6.81
CA ARG A 103 21.63 4.26 -5.89
C ARG A 103 21.28 5.66 -5.37
N GLU A 104 19.99 5.87 -5.11
CA GLU A 104 19.44 7.11 -4.61
C GLU A 104 19.10 7.00 -3.12
N PRO A 105 19.08 8.13 -2.39
CA PRO A 105 18.66 8.12 -0.99
C PRO A 105 17.16 7.83 -0.89
N VAL A 106 16.82 6.73 -0.20
CA VAL A 106 15.42 6.30 0.01
C VAL A 106 14.56 7.40 0.67
N ALA A 107 15.17 8.27 1.47
CA ALA A 107 14.50 9.41 2.08
C ALA A 107 13.84 10.35 1.05
N GLU A 108 14.36 10.42 -0.18
CA GLU A 108 13.79 11.25 -1.25
C GLU A 108 12.51 10.67 -1.86
N TYR A 109 12.21 9.39 -1.59
CA TYR A 109 10.99 8.71 -2.02
C TYR A 109 9.83 8.90 -1.03
N GLY A 110 9.74 10.09 -0.43
CA GLY A 110 8.62 10.50 0.41
C GLY A 110 8.60 9.94 1.85
N LEU A 111 9.66 9.25 2.30
CA LEU A 111 9.74 8.76 3.69
C LEU A 111 9.98 9.88 4.72
N GLN A 112 10.36 11.08 4.27
CA GLN A 112 10.48 12.25 5.14
C GLN A 112 9.09 12.81 5.49
N LEU A 113 8.94 13.42 6.67
CA LEU A 113 7.71 14.15 7.01
C LEU A 113 7.57 15.45 6.19
N ALA A 114 8.69 16.10 5.87
CA ALA A 114 8.80 17.28 5.02
C ALA A 114 7.67 18.30 5.27
N GLU A 115 6.93 18.74 4.25
CA GLU A 115 5.87 19.74 4.38
C GLU A 115 4.48 19.13 4.67
N THR A 116 4.38 17.88 5.12
CA THR A 116 3.07 17.21 5.37
C THR A 116 2.15 18.06 6.26
N ARG A 117 2.71 18.65 7.32
CA ARG A 117 1.94 19.50 8.25
C ARG A 117 1.37 20.74 7.58
N ARG A 118 1.98 21.26 6.52
CA ARG A 118 1.48 22.43 5.78
C ARG A 118 0.16 22.13 5.07
N PHE A 119 -0.02 20.89 4.61
CA PHE A 119 -1.16 20.45 3.81
C PHE A 119 -2.22 19.68 4.62
N TRP A 120 -2.16 19.73 5.96
CA TRP A 120 -3.03 18.95 6.85
C TRP A 120 -4.54 19.11 6.57
N LEU A 121 -4.97 20.32 6.20
CA LEU A 121 -6.37 20.60 5.84
C LEU A 121 -6.83 19.82 4.62
N TRP A 122 -5.96 19.58 3.64
CA TRP A 122 -6.29 18.80 2.45
C TRP A 122 -6.43 17.31 2.78
N TYR A 123 -5.55 16.79 3.64
CA TYR A 123 -5.67 15.41 4.13
C TYR A 123 -6.96 15.22 4.95
N LEU A 124 -7.30 16.19 5.80
CA LEU A 124 -8.56 16.19 6.54
C LEU A 124 -9.77 16.25 5.60
N ALA A 125 -9.75 17.15 4.61
CA ALA A 125 -10.82 17.28 3.62
C ALA A 125 -11.02 16.01 2.78
N LEU A 126 -9.98 15.20 2.58
CA LEU A 126 -10.09 13.89 1.92
C LEU A 126 -10.66 12.83 2.86
N ALA A 127 -10.17 12.76 4.10
CA ALA A 127 -10.60 11.73 5.05
C ALA A 127 -12.03 11.93 5.55
N THR A 128 -12.43 13.18 5.86
CA THR A 128 -13.70 13.49 6.53
C THR A 128 -14.94 13.02 5.75
N PRO A 129 -15.11 13.32 4.44
CA PRO A 129 -16.29 12.86 3.70
C PRO A 129 -16.40 11.34 3.64
N ILE A 130 -15.27 10.64 3.51
CA ILE A 130 -15.25 9.17 3.50
C ILE A 130 -15.63 8.62 4.87
N LEU A 131 -15.05 9.16 5.95
CA LEU A 131 -15.37 8.73 7.31
C LEU A 131 -16.85 9.00 7.66
N LEU A 132 -17.42 10.12 7.22
CA LEU A 132 -18.84 10.40 7.37
C LEU A 132 -19.70 9.40 6.59
N PHE A 133 -19.35 9.11 5.34
CA PHE A 133 -20.05 8.10 4.56
C PHE A 133 -19.95 6.71 5.21
N ALA A 134 -18.75 6.32 5.66
CA ALA A 134 -18.52 5.07 6.38
C ALA A 134 -19.34 4.99 7.66
N TRP A 135 -19.49 6.08 8.40
CA TRP A 135 -20.33 6.13 9.61
C TRP A 135 -21.80 5.82 9.31
N PHE A 136 -22.37 6.38 8.24
CA PHE A 136 -23.73 6.06 7.83
C PHE A 136 -23.84 4.64 7.25
N ALA A 137 -22.86 4.23 6.43
CA ALA A 137 -22.81 2.89 5.85
C ALA A 137 -22.68 1.80 6.93
N SER A 138 -22.00 2.09 8.04
CA SER A 138 -21.80 1.15 9.16
C SER A 138 -23.09 0.64 9.81
N ALA A 139 -24.22 1.32 9.61
CA ALA A 139 -25.52 0.83 10.08
C ALA A 139 -26.11 -0.27 9.18
N ARG A 140 -25.55 -0.52 8.00
CA ARG A 140 -26.10 -1.46 7.02
C ARG A 140 -25.56 -2.88 7.22
N PRO A 141 -26.37 -3.93 6.99
CA PRO A 141 -25.93 -5.32 7.17
C PRO A 141 -24.75 -5.73 6.28
N ASP A 142 -24.67 -5.21 5.06
CA ASP A 142 -23.58 -5.51 4.12
C ASP A 142 -22.23 -4.95 4.60
N PHE A 143 -22.22 -3.79 5.25
CA PHE A 143 -21.02 -3.21 5.84
C PHE A 143 -20.52 -4.05 7.02
N LEU A 144 -21.41 -4.40 7.94
CA LEU A 144 -21.10 -5.24 9.11
C LEU A 144 -20.69 -6.66 8.70
N ALA A 145 -21.29 -7.16 7.62
CA ALA A 145 -20.89 -8.41 7.02
C ALA A 145 -19.56 -8.30 6.26
N HIS A 146 -18.94 -7.13 6.07
CA HIS A 146 -17.64 -7.00 5.42
C HIS A 146 -16.52 -6.66 6.42
N TYR A 147 -16.76 -5.74 7.35
CA TYR A 147 -15.77 -5.23 8.30
C TYR A 147 -15.95 -5.76 9.73
N PRO A 148 -14.87 -6.03 10.47
CA PRO A 148 -13.48 -6.10 10.01
C PRO A 148 -13.25 -7.26 9.03
N PHE A 149 -12.27 -7.14 8.12
CA PHE A 149 -11.92 -8.25 7.20
C PHE A 149 -11.45 -9.48 7.98
N TYR A 150 -10.76 -9.26 9.09
CA TYR A 150 -10.42 -10.31 10.03
C TYR A 150 -11.59 -10.60 10.99
N ARG A 151 -12.32 -11.68 10.71
CA ARG A 151 -13.52 -12.08 11.47
C ARG A 151 -13.31 -12.40 12.94
N GLN A 152 -12.07 -12.68 13.33
CA GLN A 152 -11.73 -12.95 14.73
C GLN A 152 -11.26 -11.70 15.46
N ALA A 153 -11.29 -10.51 14.85
CA ALA A 153 -10.89 -9.26 15.51
C ALA A 153 -11.68 -8.99 16.81
N SER A 154 -12.95 -9.38 16.89
CA SER A 154 -13.78 -9.23 18.11
C SER A 154 -13.51 -10.28 19.19
N ARG A 155 -12.71 -11.33 18.90
CA ARG A 155 -12.45 -12.44 19.83
C ARG A 155 -11.65 -11.98 21.05
N SER A 156 -10.69 -11.10 20.85
CA SER A 156 -9.84 -10.55 21.92
C SER A 156 -9.19 -9.22 21.51
N VAL A 157 -8.68 -8.47 22.48
CA VAL A 157 -7.92 -7.24 22.21
C VAL A 157 -6.65 -7.56 21.43
N PHE A 158 -5.98 -8.68 21.73
CA PHE A 158 -4.81 -9.13 20.97
C PHE A 158 -5.14 -9.35 19.49
N ASP A 159 -6.26 -10.02 19.19
CA ASP A 159 -6.71 -10.28 17.82
C ASP A 159 -6.98 -8.99 17.05
N LEU A 160 -7.68 -8.03 17.68
CA LEU A 160 -7.92 -6.72 17.09
C LEU A 160 -6.60 -5.99 16.82
N LEU A 161 -5.72 -5.87 17.82
CA LEU A 161 -4.47 -5.12 17.67
C LEU A 161 -3.53 -5.75 16.64
N ALA A 162 -3.40 -7.08 16.63
CA ALA A 162 -2.57 -7.78 15.66
C ALA A 162 -3.09 -7.57 14.23
N TRP A 163 -4.41 -7.64 14.05
CA TRP A 163 -5.06 -7.35 12.78
C TRP A 163 -4.84 -5.91 12.34
N GLU A 164 -5.13 -4.93 13.20
CA GLU A 164 -4.97 -3.51 12.89
C GLU A 164 -3.51 -3.18 12.55
N ILE A 165 -2.53 -3.75 13.24
CA ILE A 165 -1.11 -3.54 12.89
C ILE A 165 -0.82 -4.03 11.47
N ILE A 166 -1.26 -5.26 11.13
CA ILE A 166 -1.08 -5.81 9.78
C ILE A 166 -1.79 -4.92 8.75
N TYR A 167 -3.03 -4.53 9.04
CA TYR A 167 -3.88 -3.78 8.12
C TYR A 167 -3.43 -2.33 7.93
N LEU A 168 -2.91 -1.67 8.95
CA LEU A 168 -2.41 -0.29 8.86
C LEU A 168 -1.03 -0.24 8.21
N LEU A 169 -0.15 -1.22 8.47
CA LEU A 169 1.15 -1.31 7.79
C LEU A 169 1.00 -1.48 6.27
N GLN A 170 -0.07 -2.12 5.82
CA GLN A 170 -0.38 -2.26 4.41
C GLN A 170 -0.56 -0.92 3.70
N PHE A 171 -1.18 0.06 4.35
CA PHE A 171 -1.30 1.39 3.76
C PHE A 171 0.02 2.15 3.73
N PHE A 172 0.92 1.91 4.70
CA PHE A 172 2.29 2.39 4.58
C PHE A 172 3.01 1.79 3.36
N PHE A 173 2.92 0.47 3.16
CA PHE A 173 3.55 -0.18 2.00
C PHE A 173 2.94 0.33 0.69
N LEU A 174 1.61 0.41 0.62
CA LEU A 174 0.86 0.90 -0.53
C LEU A 174 1.24 2.33 -0.90
N GLU A 175 1.25 3.24 0.08
CA GLU A 175 1.60 4.64 -0.15
C GLU A 175 3.06 4.80 -0.55
N PHE A 176 3.96 4.02 0.05
CA PHE A 176 5.35 3.98 -0.39
C PHE A 176 5.48 3.51 -1.83
N PHE A 177 4.80 2.43 -2.22
CA PHE A 177 4.88 1.90 -3.59
C PHE A 177 4.39 2.89 -4.65
N PHE A 178 3.20 3.46 -4.44
CA PHE A 178 2.57 4.33 -5.42
C PHE A 178 3.12 5.76 -5.35
N ARG A 179 3.05 6.42 -4.18
CA ARG A 179 3.41 7.84 -4.04
C ARG A 179 4.89 8.06 -3.78
N GLY A 180 5.57 7.09 -3.16
CA GLY A 180 7.01 7.10 -3.01
C GLY A 180 7.69 6.63 -4.30
N PHE A 181 7.85 5.32 -4.46
CA PHE A 181 8.60 4.67 -5.53
C PHE A 181 8.13 5.05 -6.93
N LEU A 182 6.92 4.64 -7.32
CA LEU A 182 6.47 4.73 -8.71
C LEU A 182 6.37 6.18 -9.19
N LEU A 183 5.77 7.05 -8.38
CA LEU A 183 5.60 8.45 -8.69
C LEU A 183 6.93 9.18 -8.84
N HIS A 184 7.85 9.06 -7.88
CA HIS A 184 9.13 9.79 -7.92
C HIS A 184 10.07 9.22 -9.00
N ALA A 185 10.13 7.89 -9.18
CA ALA A 185 10.95 7.29 -10.23
C ALA A 185 10.49 7.67 -11.64
N CYS A 186 9.18 7.90 -11.83
CA CYS A 186 8.63 8.36 -13.10
C CYS A 186 8.66 9.89 -13.26
N GLN A 187 8.77 10.66 -12.18
CA GLN A 187 8.69 12.12 -12.21
C GLN A 187 9.77 12.76 -13.09
N ARG A 188 10.98 12.19 -13.12
CA ARG A 188 12.09 12.73 -13.90
C ARG A 188 11.82 12.72 -15.41
N ALA A 189 11.22 11.66 -15.93
CA ALA A 189 10.93 11.51 -17.36
C ALA A 189 9.57 12.06 -17.77
N PHE A 190 8.56 11.92 -16.91
CA PHE A 190 7.18 12.29 -17.23
C PHE A 190 6.73 13.62 -16.61
N GLY A 191 7.52 14.25 -15.75
CA GLY A 191 7.13 15.46 -15.03
C GLY A 191 5.86 15.25 -14.22
N LEU A 192 4.90 16.19 -14.31
CA LEU A 192 3.59 16.05 -13.67
C LEU A 192 2.75 14.90 -14.26
N ASN A 193 3.04 14.43 -15.48
CA ASN A 193 2.31 13.30 -16.06
C ASN A 193 2.58 11.99 -15.30
N ALA A 194 3.63 11.93 -14.48
CA ALA A 194 3.88 10.81 -13.58
C ALA A 194 2.70 10.54 -12.62
N LEU A 195 1.87 11.56 -12.31
CA LEU A 195 0.64 11.38 -11.55
C LEU A 195 -0.35 10.44 -12.26
N PHE A 196 -0.52 10.60 -13.57
CA PHE A 196 -1.41 9.74 -14.36
C PHE A 196 -0.81 8.35 -14.56
N VAL A 197 0.51 8.27 -14.77
CA VAL A 197 1.23 6.99 -14.87
C VAL A 197 1.06 6.17 -13.59
N MET A 198 1.15 6.80 -12.42
CA MET A 198 0.93 6.15 -11.13
C MET A 198 -0.54 5.87 -10.84
N MET A 199 -1.45 6.78 -11.22
CA MET A 199 -2.89 6.64 -10.97
C MET A 199 -3.48 5.43 -11.67
N LEU A 200 -3.06 5.11 -12.89
CA LEU A 200 -3.59 3.95 -13.63
C LEU A 200 -3.43 2.61 -12.88
N PRO A 201 -2.22 2.16 -12.49
CA PRO A 201 -2.09 0.94 -11.70
C PRO A 201 -2.75 1.04 -10.32
N TYR A 202 -2.81 2.25 -9.72
CA TYR A 202 -3.56 2.45 -8.47
C TYR A 202 -5.07 2.23 -8.65
N LEU A 203 -5.65 2.69 -9.76
CA LEU A 203 -7.02 2.41 -10.14
C LEU A 203 -7.23 0.90 -10.38
N MET A 204 -6.29 0.23 -11.06
CA MET A 204 -6.41 -1.19 -11.39
C MET A 204 -6.52 -2.10 -10.16
N ILE A 205 -5.82 -1.77 -9.05
CA ILE A 205 -5.96 -2.54 -7.80
C ILE A 205 -7.33 -2.34 -7.12
N HIS A 206 -8.13 -1.37 -7.57
CA HIS A 206 -9.49 -1.11 -7.10
C HIS A 206 -10.58 -1.74 -7.98
N PHE A 207 -10.25 -2.39 -9.10
CA PHE A 207 -11.26 -2.95 -10.02
C PHE A 207 -12.15 -4.04 -9.41
N ALA A 208 -11.67 -4.73 -8.38
CA ALA A 208 -12.48 -5.72 -7.67
C ALA A 208 -13.51 -5.09 -6.69
N LYS A 209 -13.48 -3.77 -6.50
CA LYS A 209 -14.36 -3.04 -5.59
C LYS A 209 -15.61 -2.50 -6.30
N PRO A 210 -16.66 -2.10 -5.56
CA PRO A 210 -17.83 -1.47 -6.15
C PRO A 210 -17.47 -0.26 -7.03
N TRP A 211 -18.27 -0.04 -8.09
CA TRP A 211 -18.01 1.00 -9.10
C TRP A 211 -17.69 2.38 -8.51
N LEU A 212 -18.41 2.80 -7.47
CA LEU A 212 -18.20 4.10 -6.82
C LEU A 212 -16.85 4.18 -6.13
N GLU A 213 -16.40 3.10 -5.48
CA GLU A 213 -15.08 3.04 -4.85
C GLU A 213 -13.95 3.00 -5.90
N ALA A 214 -14.14 2.23 -6.96
CA ALA A 214 -13.18 2.17 -8.07
C ALA A 214 -13.07 3.54 -8.78
N SER A 215 -14.19 4.22 -9.03
CA SER A 215 -14.20 5.56 -9.61
C SER A 215 -13.56 6.59 -8.68
N GLY A 216 -13.82 6.48 -7.38
CA GLY A 216 -13.21 7.32 -6.35
C GLY A 216 -11.68 7.19 -6.32
N ALA A 217 -11.13 6.01 -6.64
CA ALA A 217 -9.69 5.78 -6.69
C ALA A 217 -8.96 6.63 -7.74
N ILE A 218 -9.64 7.10 -8.80
CA ILE A 218 -9.05 8.04 -9.77
C ILE A 218 -8.76 9.37 -9.08
N PHE A 219 -9.78 9.96 -8.45
CA PHE A 219 -9.66 11.24 -7.75
C PHE A 219 -8.72 11.14 -6.55
N PHE A 220 -8.84 10.07 -5.75
CA PHE A 220 -7.95 9.82 -4.61
C PHE A 220 -6.50 9.61 -5.05
N GLY A 221 -6.28 8.85 -6.12
CA GLY A 221 -4.97 8.62 -6.72
C GLY A 221 -4.30 9.94 -7.12
N LEU A 222 -5.02 10.78 -7.86
CA LEU A 222 -4.49 12.07 -8.33
C LEU A 222 -4.28 13.07 -7.19
N LEU A 223 -5.25 13.24 -6.29
CA LEU A 223 -5.15 14.23 -5.20
C LEU A 223 -4.08 13.86 -4.18
N LEU A 224 -4.05 12.61 -3.71
CA LEU A 224 -2.98 12.18 -2.78
C LEU A 224 -1.62 12.14 -3.48
N GLY A 225 -1.56 11.78 -4.76
CA GLY A 225 -0.33 11.86 -5.55
C GLY A 225 0.19 13.29 -5.64
N LEU A 226 -0.68 14.26 -5.95
CA LEU A 226 -0.32 15.68 -6.01
C LEU A 226 0.15 16.18 -4.64
N LEU A 227 -0.58 15.84 -3.57
CA LEU A 227 -0.18 16.21 -2.22
C LEU A 227 1.17 15.60 -1.84
N ALA A 228 1.43 14.34 -2.21
CA ALA A 228 2.73 13.70 -1.97
C ALA A 228 3.88 14.40 -2.70
N LEU A 229 3.69 14.85 -3.95
CA LEU A 229 4.68 15.66 -4.66
C LEU A 229 4.90 17.02 -4.00
N ARG A 230 3.84 17.68 -3.57
CA ARG A 230 3.89 19.03 -2.98
C ARG A 230 4.46 19.01 -1.56
N SER A 231 4.12 18.00 -0.77
CA SER A 231 4.61 17.83 0.60
C SER A 231 5.97 17.13 0.66
N ARG A 232 6.38 16.46 -0.43
CA ARG A 232 7.53 15.54 -0.49
C ARG A 232 7.44 14.42 0.55
N SER A 233 6.22 13.92 0.78
CA SER A 233 5.94 12.96 1.84
C SER A 233 4.75 12.06 1.54
N ILE A 234 4.89 10.77 1.87
CA ILE A 234 3.78 9.80 1.82
C ILE A 234 2.94 9.81 3.10
N TRP A 235 3.44 10.37 4.20
CA TRP A 235 2.84 10.20 5.53
C TRP A 235 1.44 10.78 5.65
N GLY A 236 1.13 11.86 4.91
CA GLY A 236 -0.23 12.38 4.84
C GLY A 236 -1.21 11.40 4.20
N GLY A 237 -0.80 10.73 3.12
CA GLY A 237 -1.59 9.67 2.48
C GLY A 237 -1.73 8.44 3.38
N VAL A 238 -0.65 8.04 4.06
CA VAL A 238 -0.69 6.96 5.07
C VAL A 238 -1.70 7.28 6.17
N ALA A 239 -1.67 8.50 6.70
CA ALA A 239 -2.62 8.91 7.73
C ALA A 239 -4.08 8.88 7.23
N VAL A 240 -4.35 9.38 6.02
CA VAL A 240 -5.70 9.34 5.43
C VAL A 240 -6.18 7.90 5.28
N HIS A 241 -5.41 7.05 4.63
CA HIS A 241 -5.78 5.66 4.41
C HIS A 241 -5.96 4.88 5.71
N SER A 242 -5.01 5.00 6.64
CA SER A 242 -5.06 4.37 7.95
C SER A 242 -6.25 4.84 8.78
N SER A 243 -6.57 6.14 8.76
CA SER A 243 -7.72 6.68 9.50
C SER A 243 -9.05 6.14 8.98
N ILE A 244 -9.19 6.01 7.67
CA ILE A 244 -10.39 5.44 7.04
C ILE A 244 -10.51 3.97 7.40
N ALA A 245 -9.45 3.19 7.22
CA ALA A 245 -9.45 1.76 7.48
C ALA A 245 -9.76 1.43 8.95
N LEU A 246 -9.03 2.04 9.88
CA LEU A 246 -9.27 1.90 11.32
C LEU A 246 -10.69 2.38 11.68
N GLY A 247 -11.12 3.50 11.10
CA GLY A 247 -12.47 4.03 11.32
C GLY A 247 -13.54 3.03 10.92
N MET A 248 -13.42 2.38 9.76
CA MET A 248 -14.39 1.39 9.27
C MET A 248 -14.49 0.17 10.19
N ASP A 249 -13.35 -0.37 10.64
CA ASP A 249 -13.31 -1.53 11.55
C ASP A 249 -13.90 -1.19 12.91
N LEU A 250 -13.51 -0.05 13.50
CA LEU A 250 -14.05 0.41 14.78
C LEU A 250 -15.55 0.73 14.72
N MET A 251 -16.01 1.35 13.63
CA MET A 251 -17.44 1.62 13.42
C MET A 251 -18.23 0.31 13.31
N ALA A 252 -17.74 -0.68 12.58
CA ALA A 252 -18.40 -1.97 12.46
C ALA A 252 -18.51 -2.70 13.81
N LEU A 253 -17.42 -2.72 14.59
CA LEU A 253 -17.39 -3.34 15.92
C LEU A 253 -18.31 -2.60 16.91
N TYR A 254 -18.30 -1.26 16.86
CA TYR A 254 -19.20 -0.43 17.67
C TYR A 254 -20.67 -0.70 17.36
N ARG A 255 -21.05 -0.69 16.08
CA ARG A 255 -22.42 -0.92 15.61
C ARG A 255 -22.92 -2.33 15.92
N SER A 256 -22.02 -3.31 15.87
CA SER A 256 -22.34 -4.71 16.18
C SER A 256 -22.36 -5.00 17.68
N GLY A 257 -21.88 -4.07 18.53
CA GLY A 257 -21.72 -4.31 19.97
C GLY A 257 -20.68 -5.39 20.29
N THR A 258 -19.71 -5.63 19.39
CA THR A 258 -18.74 -6.73 19.47
C THR A 258 -17.32 -6.26 19.77
N LEU A 259 -17.15 -5.07 20.36
CA LEU A 259 -15.84 -4.63 20.83
C LEU A 259 -15.27 -5.65 21.84
N PRO A 260 -14.01 -6.10 21.65
CA PRO A 260 -13.44 -7.15 22.47
C PRO A 260 -13.29 -6.69 23.93
N GLN A 261 -13.75 -7.52 24.85
CA GLN A 261 -13.70 -7.26 26.30
C GLN A 261 -12.57 -8.03 27.02
N ARG A 262 -11.99 -9.04 26.35
CA ARG A 262 -10.92 -9.89 26.90
C ARG A 262 -9.60 -9.59 26.20
N TRP A 263 -8.50 -9.63 26.94
CA TRP A 263 -7.18 -9.33 26.40
C TRP A 263 -6.65 -10.40 25.43
N TRP A 264 -6.82 -11.69 25.78
CA TRP A 264 -6.28 -12.83 25.05
C TRP A 264 -7.42 -13.78 24.63
N PRO A 265 -7.32 -14.48 23.49
CA PRO A 265 -8.31 -15.48 23.14
C PRO A 265 -8.14 -16.71 24.04
N GLY A 266 -9.14 -16.92 24.90
CA GLY A 266 -9.23 -18.02 25.87
C GLY A 266 -10.67 -18.42 26.10
#